data_AF-A0A9D3ZP24-F1
#
_entry.id   AF-A0A9D3ZP24-F1
#
_cell.length_a   1.000
_cell.length_b   1.000
_cell.length_c   1.000
_cell.angle_alpha   90.00
_cell.angle_beta   90.00
_cell.angle_gamma   90.00
#
_symmetry.space_group_name_H-M   'P 1'
#
loop_
_entity.id
_entity.type
_entity.pdbx_description
1 polymer ?
#
loop_
_entity_poly.entity_id
_entity_poly.type
_entity_poly.pdbx_seq_one_letter_code
_entity_poly.pdbx_strand_id
1 'polypeptide(L)'
;MLTWQLPASGWVKVNVDGSVSHCHLRALVGGVIRGPSGGLLVGFTMATYMAGIYQIEARAVLEVLQLAWEKGFRRVEVESDNAMLIKSLQSSLAIVNNVKEIRMIHKYCFKNWRINFRHFQRGNNKVVDCLTKVAEGDLDQLMVLEEPSIFVREFLDEDISLSLLVKGVKINYLQRSKPCFRRCSSSGFVSSRRVVDQSRCQVCKTNSKPHSEPEKFAN
;
A
#
# COMPACT_ATOMS: atom_id res chain seq x y z
N MET A 1 -11.26 -3.08 -15.35
CA MET A 1 -10.20 -2.89 -14.33
C MET A 1 -10.12 -4.14 -13.48
N LEU A 2 -8.91 -4.67 -13.24
CA LEU A 2 -8.71 -5.74 -12.25
C LEU A 2 -8.85 -5.12 -10.86
N THR A 3 -9.80 -5.57 -10.05
CA THR A 3 -9.94 -5.14 -8.65
C THR A 3 -9.09 -6.01 -7.74
N TRP A 4 -8.62 -5.44 -6.62
CA TRP A 4 -7.93 -6.21 -5.59
C TRP A 4 -8.83 -7.35 -5.09
N GLN A 5 -8.23 -8.51 -4.81
CA GLN A 5 -8.96 -9.71 -4.37
C GLN A 5 -8.47 -10.18 -3.02
N LEU A 6 -9.42 -10.53 -2.14
CA LEU A 6 -9.14 -11.18 -0.86
C LEU A 6 -8.20 -12.38 -1.02
N PRO A 7 -7.27 -12.60 -0.08
CA PRO A 7 -6.41 -13.78 -0.11
C PRO A 7 -7.22 -15.07 -0.06
N ALA A 8 -6.63 -16.15 -0.60
CA ALA A 8 -7.16 -17.48 -0.43
C ALA A 8 -7.13 -17.91 1.05
N SER A 9 -8.00 -18.85 1.43
CA SER A 9 -8.07 -19.33 2.81
C SER A 9 -6.72 -19.85 3.31
N GLY A 10 -6.31 -19.37 4.49
CA GLY A 10 -5.02 -19.69 5.11
C GLY A 10 -3.82 -18.97 4.51
N TRP A 11 -4.00 -18.04 3.57
CA TRP A 11 -2.95 -17.18 3.04
C TRP A 11 -3.08 -15.76 3.58
N VAL A 12 -1.95 -15.07 3.72
CA VAL A 12 -1.91 -13.61 3.82
C VAL A 12 -1.56 -13.03 2.45
N LYS A 13 -2.15 -11.87 2.15
CA LYS A 13 -1.82 -11.12 0.93
C LYS A 13 -0.95 -9.95 1.29
N VAL A 14 0.13 -9.78 0.53
CA VAL A 14 1.11 -8.74 0.73
C VAL A 14 1.10 -7.82 -0.48
N ASN A 15 0.96 -6.53 -0.25
CA ASN A 15 1.13 -5.51 -1.28
C ASN A 15 2.39 -4.70 -0.93
N VAL A 16 3.25 -4.42 -1.90
CA VAL A 16 4.45 -3.58 -1.72
C VAL A 16 4.52 -2.49 -2.77
N ASP A 17 5.24 -1.42 -2.46
CA ASP A 17 5.55 -0.33 -3.38
C ASP A 17 6.89 0.32 -2.99
N GLY A 18 7.61 0.79 -4.00
CA GLY A 18 8.84 1.52 -3.89
C GLY A 18 8.75 2.84 -4.65
N SER A 19 9.13 3.94 -3.99
CA SER A 19 9.15 5.25 -4.63
C SER A 19 10.49 5.94 -4.45
N VAL A 20 10.91 6.68 -5.47
CA VAL A 20 12.15 7.47 -5.44
C VAL A 20 11.77 8.94 -5.34
N SER A 21 12.34 9.65 -4.35
CA SER A 21 12.17 11.09 -4.19
C SER A 21 13.40 11.82 -4.71
N HIS A 22 13.33 12.31 -5.96
CA HIS A 22 14.43 13.07 -6.56
C HIS A 22 14.80 14.33 -5.77
N CYS A 23 13.84 14.94 -5.07
CA CYS A 23 14.09 16.17 -4.30
C CYS A 23 14.87 15.93 -3.00
N HIS A 24 14.80 14.73 -2.43
CA HIS A 24 15.37 14.43 -1.11
C HIS A 24 16.52 13.44 -1.16
N LEU A 25 16.98 13.07 -2.36
CA LEU A 25 18.06 12.09 -2.59
C LEU A 25 17.88 10.77 -1.84
N ARG A 26 16.62 10.39 -1.57
CA ARG A 26 16.24 9.16 -0.86
C ARG A 26 15.11 8.42 -1.58
N ALA A 27 15.01 7.14 -1.31
CA ALA A 27 13.87 6.32 -1.70
C ALA A 27 13.03 5.98 -0.47
N LEU A 28 11.76 5.67 -0.70
CA LEU A 28 10.83 5.18 0.31
C LEU A 28 10.31 3.83 -0.16
N VAL A 29 10.33 2.84 0.72
CA VAL A 29 9.69 1.56 0.50
C VAL A 29 8.60 1.35 1.53
N GLY A 30 7.60 0.58 1.17
CA GLY A 30 6.57 0.18 2.11
C GLY A 30 5.78 -1.01 1.61
N GLY A 31 4.94 -1.50 2.51
CA GLY A 31 4.04 -2.59 2.19
C GLY A 31 3.08 -2.88 3.32
N VAL A 32 2.07 -3.68 2.99
CA VAL A 32 1.04 -4.13 3.91
C VAL A 32 0.86 -5.64 3.79
N ILE A 33 0.71 -6.29 4.93
CA ILE A 33 0.29 -7.67 5.09
C ILE A 33 -1.19 -7.62 5.47
N ARG A 34 -2.03 -8.26 4.66
CA ARG A 34 -3.49 -8.25 4.78
C ARG A 34 -4.00 -9.66 5.05
N GLY A 35 -4.96 -9.74 5.97
CA GLY A 35 -5.54 -10.99 6.43
C GLY A 35 -6.68 -11.51 5.54
N PRO A 36 -7.33 -12.63 5.94
CA PRO A 36 -8.43 -13.26 5.21
C PRO A 36 -9.63 -12.34 4.95
N SER A 37 -9.90 -11.39 5.84
CA SER A 37 -10.96 -10.38 5.69
C SER A 37 -10.53 -9.16 4.85
N GLY A 38 -9.28 -9.13 4.39
CA GLY A 38 -8.67 -8.01 3.68
C GLY A 38 -8.26 -6.83 4.55
N GLY A 39 -8.50 -6.90 5.87
CA GLY A 39 -7.98 -5.92 6.83
C GLY A 39 -6.46 -5.94 6.93
N LEU A 40 -5.88 -4.86 7.44
CA LEU A 40 -4.46 -4.78 7.76
C LEU A 40 -4.15 -5.71 8.94
N LEU A 41 -3.12 -6.54 8.79
CA LEU A 41 -2.50 -7.25 9.91
C LEU A 41 -1.24 -6.52 10.38
N VAL A 42 -0.39 -6.14 9.42
CA VAL A 42 0.86 -5.41 9.68
C VAL A 42 1.18 -4.56 8.45
N GLY A 43 1.55 -3.30 8.64
CA GLY A 43 2.14 -2.44 7.62
C GLY A 43 3.59 -2.13 7.95
N PHE A 44 4.36 -1.67 6.97
CA PHE A 44 5.66 -1.06 7.22
C PHE A 44 5.97 0.05 6.23
N THR A 45 6.84 0.95 6.66
CA THR A 45 7.53 1.91 5.80
C THR A 45 8.99 2.00 6.20
N MET A 46 9.84 2.41 5.25
CA MET A 46 11.26 2.63 5.49
C MET A 46 11.80 3.62 4.46
N ALA A 47 12.57 4.60 4.92
CA ALA A 47 13.41 5.40 4.04
C ALA A 47 14.70 4.62 3.75
N THR A 48 15.18 4.66 2.51
CA THR A 48 16.43 3.97 2.13
C THR A 48 17.22 4.83 1.14
N TYR A 49 18.48 4.45 0.92
CA TYR A 49 19.33 5.14 -0.03
C TYR A 49 18.75 5.06 -1.45
N MET A 50 19.00 6.10 -2.23
CA MET A 50 18.61 6.09 -3.64
C MET A 50 19.28 4.95 -4.40
N ALA A 51 18.47 4.24 -5.18
CA ALA A 51 18.90 3.16 -6.05
C ALA A 51 17.97 3.11 -7.28
N GLY A 52 18.25 2.22 -8.22
CA GLY A 52 17.34 1.99 -9.35
C GLY A 52 15.98 1.49 -8.86
N ILE A 53 14.88 1.88 -9.52
CA ILE A 53 13.52 1.51 -9.10
C ILE A 53 13.33 0.00 -8.90
N TYR A 54 13.98 -0.81 -9.75
CA TYR A 54 13.99 -2.27 -9.62
C TYR A 54 14.60 -2.75 -8.28
N GLN A 55 15.67 -2.12 -7.80
CA GLN A 55 16.30 -2.43 -6.51
C GLN A 55 15.45 -1.94 -5.35
N ILE A 56 14.81 -0.77 -5.47
CA ILE A 56 13.91 -0.22 -4.44
C ILE A 56 12.68 -1.11 -4.26
N GLU A 57 12.05 -1.55 -5.35
CA GLU A 57 10.94 -2.51 -5.31
C GLU A 57 11.39 -3.86 -4.70
N ALA A 58 12.57 -4.36 -5.09
CA ALA A 58 13.13 -5.56 -4.49
C ALA A 58 13.41 -5.39 -2.99
N ARG A 59 13.84 -4.20 -2.56
CA ARG A 59 14.02 -3.87 -1.14
C ARG A 59 12.69 -3.94 -0.39
N ALA A 60 11.61 -3.39 -0.95
CA ALA A 60 10.26 -3.48 -0.37
C ALA A 60 9.80 -4.95 -0.20
N VAL A 61 10.01 -5.78 -1.23
CA VAL A 61 9.71 -7.23 -1.16
C VAL A 61 10.56 -7.93 -0.10
N LEU A 62 11.84 -7.59 0.01
CA LEU A 62 12.71 -8.22 1.01
C LEU A 62 12.23 -7.90 2.43
N GLU A 63 12.00 -6.62 2.74
CA GLU A 63 11.58 -6.19 4.08
C GLU A 63 10.27 -6.86 4.50
N VAL A 64 9.28 -6.92 3.59
CA VAL A 64 8.00 -7.54 3.92
C VAL A 64 8.11 -9.07 4.12
N LEU A 65 9.01 -9.74 3.40
CA LEU A 65 9.24 -11.17 3.59
C LEU A 65 9.94 -11.46 4.92
N GLN A 66 10.89 -10.61 5.34
CA GLN A 66 11.53 -10.70 6.66
C GLN A 66 10.49 -10.53 7.76
N LEU A 67 9.71 -9.45 7.68
CA LEU A 67 8.64 -9.14 8.63
C LEU A 67 7.58 -10.25 8.68
N ALA A 68 7.15 -10.77 7.53
CA ALA A 68 6.15 -11.83 7.47
C ALA A 68 6.66 -13.14 8.09
N TRP A 69 7.95 -13.46 7.88
CA TRP A 69 8.59 -14.62 8.48
C TRP A 69 8.64 -14.51 10.01
N GLU A 70 9.09 -13.36 10.52
CA GLU A 70 9.19 -13.05 11.96
C GLU A 70 7.82 -13.08 12.65
N LYS A 71 6.79 -12.55 12.01
CA LYS A 71 5.39 -12.58 12.49
C LYS A 71 4.74 -13.97 12.41
N GLY A 72 5.44 -14.98 11.90
CA GLY A 72 4.95 -16.36 11.88
C GLY A 72 4.05 -16.72 10.69
N PHE A 73 3.90 -15.85 9.68
CA PHE A 73 3.13 -16.19 8.49
C PHE A 73 3.89 -17.22 7.65
N ARG A 74 3.18 -18.23 7.13
CA ARG A 74 3.79 -19.36 6.38
C ARG A 74 3.17 -19.62 5.01
N ARG A 75 2.20 -18.81 4.60
CA ARG A 75 1.57 -18.85 3.27
C ARG A 75 1.34 -17.41 2.83
N VAL A 76 2.20 -16.91 1.96
CA VAL A 76 2.29 -15.49 1.61
C VAL A 76 2.12 -15.31 0.10
N GLU A 77 1.19 -14.47 -0.32
CA GLU A 77 1.06 -14.02 -1.71
C GLU A 77 1.53 -12.57 -1.81
N VAL A 78 2.66 -12.33 -2.47
CA VAL A 78 3.25 -11.01 -2.66
C VAL A 78 2.82 -10.42 -4.00
N GLU A 79 2.27 -9.22 -3.97
CA GLU A 79 1.85 -8.42 -5.11
C GLU A 79 2.71 -7.15 -5.21
N SER A 80 3.35 -6.94 -6.38
CA SER A 80 4.10 -5.73 -6.73
C SER A 80 3.64 -5.25 -8.12
N ASP A 81 3.74 -3.94 -8.35
CA ASP A 81 3.42 -3.33 -9.65
C ASP A 81 4.56 -3.44 -10.67
N ASN A 82 5.73 -3.90 -10.24
CA ASN A 82 6.90 -4.07 -11.08
C ASN A 82 6.91 -5.47 -11.72
N ALA A 83 6.37 -5.56 -12.94
CA ALA A 83 6.30 -6.81 -13.68
C ALA A 83 7.68 -7.46 -13.94
N MET A 84 8.72 -6.65 -14.13
CA MET A 84 10.09 -7.15 -14.34
C MET A 84 10.63 -7.81 -13.08
N LEU A 85 10.37 -7.22 -11.90
CA LEU A 85 10.72 -7.80 -10.61
C LEU A 85 10.00 -9.13 -10.40
N ILE A 86 8.67 -9.17 -10.59
CA ILE A 86 7.89 -10.40 -10.43
C ILE A 86 8.41 -11.52 -11.33
N LYS A 87 8.68 -11.22 -12.62
CA LYS A 87 9.26 -12.19 -13.55
C LYS A 87 10.62 -12.71 -13.10
N SER A 88 11.44 -11.84 -12.50
CA SER A 88 12.76 -12.21 -11.98
C SER A 88 12.65 -13.11 -10.75
N LEU A 89 11.71 -12.82 -9.84
CA LEU A 89 11.49 -13.61 -8.62
C LEU A 89 10.88 -14.99 -8.90
N GLN A 90 10.15 -15.12 -10.00
CA GLN A 90 9.62 -16.41 -10.47
C GLN A 90 10.65 -17.24 -11.27
N SER A 91 11.81 -16.66 -11.60
CA SER A 91 12.85 -17.35 -12.36
C SER A 91 13.77 -18.16 -11.44
N SER A 92 14.14 -19.36 -11.89
CA SER A 92 15.17 -20.20 -11.23
C SER A 92 16.57 -19.57 -11.23
N LEU A 93 16.81 -18.52 -12.03
CA LEU A 93 18.10 -17.82 -12.12
C LEU A 93 18.27 -16.67 -11.12
N ALA A 94 17.31 -16.45 -10.22
CA ALA A 94 17.38 -15.37 -9.24
C ALA A 94 18.60 -15.43 -8.31
N ILE A 95 19.20 -16.62 -8.11
CA ILE A 95 20.40 -16.81 -7.27
C ILE A 95 21.63 -16.08 -7.82
N VAL A 96 21.78 -16.01 -9.14
CA VAL A 96 22.94 -15.38 -9.81
C VAL A 96 22.69 -13.92 -10.19
N ASN A 97 21.59 -13.32 -9.73
CA ASN A 97 21.26 -11.93 -10.02
C ASN A 97 22.27 -10.99 -9.35
N ASN A 98 22.67 -9.90 -10.03
CA ASN A 98 23.61 -8.91 -9.50
C ASN A 98 23.02 -8.06 -8.36
N VAL A 99 21.69 -7.98 -8.24
CA VAL A 99 21.00 -7.27 -7.16
C VAL A 99 20.97 -8.12 -5.88
N LYS A 100 21.54 -7.58 -4.80
CA LYS A 100 21.68 -8.26 -3.50
C LYS A 100 20.31 -8.67 -2.92
N GLU A 101 19.32 -7.80 -3.04
CA GLU A 101 17.94 -7.99 -2.55
C GLU A 101 17.30 -9.23 -3.18
N ILE A 102 17.45 -9.41 -4.50
CA ILE A 102 16.92 -10.57 -5.22
C ILE A 102 17.54 -11.87 -4.70
N ARG A 103 18.86 -11.89 -4.51
CA ARG A 103 19.56 -13.07 -3.95
C ARG A 103 19.06 -13.39 -2.54
N MET A 104 18.81 -12.36 -1.73
CA MET A 104 18.28 -12.54 -0.36
C MET A 104 16.82 -13.02 -0.36
N ILE A 105 15.96 -12.46 -1.21
CA ILE A 105 14.58 -12.92 -1.39
C ILE A 105 14.57 -14.41 -1.77
N HIS A 106 15.46 -14.82 -2.67
CA HIS A 106 15.54 -16.23 -3.07
C HIS A 106 15.95 -17.16 -1.91
N LYS A 107 16.80 -16.71 -0.97
CA LYS A 107 17.06 -17.46 0.27
C LYS A 107 15.81 -17.62 1.13
N TYR A 108 14.95 -16.61 1.17
CA TYR A 108 13.67 -16.69 1.84
C TYR A 108 12.72 -17.69 1.18
N CYS A 109 12.71 -17.80 -0.16
CA CYS A 109 11.90 -18.78 -0.88
C CYS A 109 12.22 -20.25 -0.51
N PHE A 110 13.42 -20.53 0.01
CA PHE A 110 13.83 -21.87 0.46
C PHE A 110 13.52 -22.19 1.93
N LYS A 111 12.96 -21.25 2.69
CA LYS A 111 12.54 -21.53 4.07
C LYS A 111 11.27 -22.39 4.08
N ASN A 112 10.91 -22.92 5.26
CA ASN A 112 9.72 -23.76 5.44
C ASN A 112 8.41 -22.94 5.45
N TRP A 113 8.02 -22.43 4.28
CA TRP A 113 6.77 -21.72 4.01
C TRP A 113 6.47 -21.70 2.50
N ARG A 114 5.28 -21.24 2.12
CA ARG A 114 4.88 -21.10 0.72
C ARG A 114 4.81 -19.62 0.36
N ILE A 115 5.47 -19.23 -0.73
CA ILE A 115 5.42 -17.86 -1.28
C ILE A 115 4.94 -17.92 -2.72
N ASN A 116 4.00 -17.05 -3.07
CA ASN A 116 3.60 -16.78 -4.45
C ASN A 116 3.91 -15.32 -4.79
N PHE A 117 4.53 -15.06 -5.94
CA PHE A 117 4.73 -13.71 -6.46
C PHE A 117 3.73 -13.44 -7.58
N ARG A 118 3.06 -12.28 -7.55
CA ARG A 118 2.11 -11.86 -8.57
C ARG A 118 2.33 -10.40 -8.96
N HIS A 119 2.12 -10.12 -10.24
CA HIS A 119 2.05 -8.74 -10.72
C HIS A 119 0.66 -8.18 -10.44
N PHE A 120 0.60 -6.95 -9.92
CA PHE A 120 -0.65 -6.26 -9.66
C PHE A 120 -0.57 -4.81 -10.14
N GLN A 121 -1.55 -4.36 -10.92
CA GLN A 121 -1.47 -3.05 -11.57
C GLN A 121 -1.38 -1.91 -10.55
N ARG A 122 -0.40 -1.02 -10.75
CA ARG A 122 -0.11 0.14 -9.87
C ARG A 122 -1.33 0.95 -9.45
N GLY A 123 -2.23 1.26 -10.40
CA GLY A 123 -3.43 2.07 -10.14
C GLY A 123 -4.39 1.47 -9.09
N ASN A 124 -4.21 0.20 -8.76
CA ASN A 124 -5.00 -0.52 -7.77
C ASN A 124 -4.24 -0.74 -6.44
N ASN A 125 -2.96 -0.40 -6.34
CA ASN A 125 -2.15 -0.55 -5.12
C ASN A 125 -2.24 0.67 -4.18
N LYS A 126 -3.43 1.27 -4.09
CA LYS A 126 -3.62 2.58 -3.44
C LYS A 126 -3.30 2.58 -1.95
N VAL A 127 -3.49 1.45 -1.28
CA VAL A 127 -3.22 1.28 0.15
C VAL A 127 -1.74 1.55 0.44
N VAL A 128 -0.84 0.91 -0.31
CA VAL A 128 0.61 1.07 -0.10
C VAL A 128 1.08 2.42 -0.63
N ASP A 129 0.58 2.88 -1.79
CA ASP A 129 0.85 4.22 -2.30
C ASP A 129 0.50 5.34 -1.30
N CYS A 130 -0.58 5.14 -0.52
CA CYS A 130 -0.97 6.07 0.54
C CYS A 130 -0.01 5.97 1.74
N LEU A 131 0.34 4.75 2.12
CA LEU A 131 1.24 4.46 3.25
C LEU A 131 2.66 5.00 3.00
N THR A 132 3.22 4.81 1.81
CA THR A 132 4.58 5.26 1.47
C THR A 132 4.70 6.78 1.39
N LYS A 133 3.62 7.51 1.04
CA LYS A 133 3.62 8.98 0.97
C LYS A 133 3.76 9.67 2.32
N VAL A 134 3.37 8.99 3.40
CA VAL A 134 3.48 9.51 4.76
C VAL A 134 4.72 8.96 5.48
N ALA A 135 5.55 8.17 4.78
CA ALA A 135 6.76 7.61 5.33
C ALA A 135 7.80 8.71 5.55
N GLU A 136 8.17 8.88 6.82
CA GLU A 136 9.26 9.73 7.28
C GLU A 136 10.10 8.90 8.25
N GLY A 137 11.37 9.28 8.41
CA GLY A 137 12.29 8.58 9.30
C GLY A 137 13.72 8.58 8.79
N ASP A 138 14.58 8.00 9.62
CA ASP A 138 16.00 7.81 9.31
C ASP A 138 16.19 6.68 8.28
N LEU A 139 17.35 6.71 7.60
CA LEU A 139 17.66 5.74 6.56
C LEU A 139 17.81 4.33 7.14
N ASP A 140 17.24 3.36 6.43
CA ASP A 140 17.19 1.94 6.73
C ASP A 140 16.58 1.60 8.11
N GLN A 141 15.75 2.49 8.66
CA GLN A 141 14.93 2.23 9.84
C GLN A 141 13.54 1.75 9.44
N LEU A 142 13.20 0.50 9.79
CA LEU A 142 11.89 -0.09 9.54
C LEU A 142 10.87 0.41 10.55
N MET A 143 9.84 1.11 10.08
CA MET A 143 8.71 1.56 10.89
C MET A 143 7.55 0.58 10.69
N VAL A 144 7.23 -0.20 11.72
CA VAL A 144 6.13 -1.18 11.69
C VAL A 144 4.83 -0.56 12.19
N LEU A 145 3.73 -0.83 11.49
CA LEU A 145 2.38 -0.36 11.82
C LEU A 145 1.47 -1.56 12.08
N GLU A 146 1.03 -1.78 13.32
CA GLU A 146 0.06 -2.84 13.63
C GLU A 146 -1.39 -2.41 13.33
N GLU A 147 -1.65 -1.10 13.28
CA GLU A 147 -2.98 -0.53 13.05
C GLU A 147 -2.96 0.46 11.88
N PRO A 148 -4.00 0.49 11.03
CA PRO A 148 -4.05 1.41 9.91
C PRO A 148 -4.37 2.83 10.40
N SER A 149 -3.68 3.82 9.83
CA SER A 149 -4.10 5.22 9.96
C SER A 149 -5.47 5.43 9.31
N ILE A 150 -6.17 6.51 9.69
CA ILE A 150 -7.50 6.84 9.15
C ILE A 150 -7.49 6.90 7.61
N PHE A 151 -6.42 7.43 7.02
CA PHE A 151 -6.28 7.54 5.56
C PHE A 151 -6.08 6.18 4.89
N VAL A 152 -5.28 5.29 5.49
CA VAL A 152 -5.05 3.93 4.96
C VAL A 152 -6.32 3.09 5.08
N ARG A 153 -7.10 3.27 6.15
CA ARG A 153 -8.35 2.55 6.39
C ARG A 153 -9.38 2.78 5.29
N GLU A 154 -9.49 3.98 4.74
CA GLU A 154 -10.41 4.27 3.63
C GLU A 154 -10.09 3.46 2.37
N PHE A 155 -8.82 3.36 2.00
CA PHE A 155 -8.40 2.56 0.85
C PHE A 155 -8.56 1.05 1.10
N LEU A 156 -8.34 0.59 2.33
CA LEU A 156 -8.62 -0.80 2.72
C LEU A 156 -10.10 -1.15 2.55
N ASP A 157 -11.00 -0.28 3.04
CA ASP A 157 -12.45 -0.48 2.96
C ASP A 157 -12.95 -0.46 1.50
N GLU A 158 -12.39 0.42 0.65
CA GLU A 158 -12.67 0.47 -0.80
C GLU A 158 -12.27 -0.87 -1.46
N ASP A 159 -11.07 -1.38 -1.21
CA ASP A 159 -10.59 -2.66 -1.75
C ASP A 159 -11.44 -3.85 -1.30
N ILE A 160 -11.78 -3.92 0.00
CA ILE A 160 -12.61 -5.00 0.57
C ILE A 160 -14.00 -4.97 -0.07
N SER A 161 -14.61 -3.79 -0.14
CA SER A 161 -15.94 -3.61 -0.72
C SER A 161 -15.98 -4.03 -2.20
N LEU A 162 -15.00 -3.58 -2.99
CA LEU A 162 -14.91 -3.96 -4.40
C LEU A 162 -14.65 -5.46 -4.58
N SER A 163 -13.84 -6.10 -3.72
CA SER A 163 -13.61 -7.54 -3.78
C SER A 163 -14.90 -8.34 -3.48
N LEU A 164 -15.67 -7.91 -2.48
CA LEU A 164 -16.94 -8.56 -2.10
C LEU A 164 -18.04 -8.37 -3.15
N LEU A 165 -18.13 -7.19 -3.77
CA LEU A 165 -19.08 -6.93 -4.87
C LEU A 165 -18.80 -7.83 -6.07
N VAL A 166 -17.53 -8.03 -6.44
CA VAL A 166 -17.15 -8.95 -7.53
C VAL A 166 -17.50 -10.41 -7.21
N LYS A 167 -17.58 -10.78 -5.92
CA LYS A 167 -18.02 -12.09 -5.45
C LYS A 167 -19.55 -12.21 -5.31
N GLY A 168 -20.32 -11.20 -5.69
CA GLY A 168 -21.78 -11.20 -5.60
C GLY A 168 -22.33 -11.05 -4.17
N VAL A 169 -21.52 -10.60 -3.22
CA VAL A 169 -21.95 -10.37 -1.84
C VAL A 169 -22.63 -8.99 -1.76
N LYS A 170 -23.87 -8.91 -1.22
CA LYS A 170 -24.56 -7.64 -0.98
C LYS A 170 -23.87 -6.86 0.14
N ILE A 171 -23.51 -5.60 -0.11
CA ILE A 171 -22.89 -4.70 0.87
C ILE A 171 -23.71 -3.41 0.94
N ASN A 172 -24.02 -2.94 2.16
CA ASN A 172 -24.60 -1.61 2.36
C ASN A 172 -23.47 -0.60 2.52
N TYR A 173 -23.20 0.21 1.49
CA TYR A 173 -22.12 1.21 1.52
C TYR A 173 -22.67 2.59 1.90
N LEU A 174 -22.07 3.24 2.92
CA LEU A 174 -22.26 4.66 3.19
C LEU A 174 -21.26 5.45 2.34
N GLN A 175 -21.73 6.20 1.35
CA GLN A 175 -20.89 7.08 0.55
C GLN A 175 -20.30 8.19 1.44
N ARG A 176 -19.04 8.05 1.85
CA ARG A 176 -18.25 9.15 2.44
C ARG A 176 -17.41 9.81 1.35
N SER A 177 -17.30 11.14 1.41
CA SER A 177 -16.56 11.97 0.47
C SER A 177 -15.05 11.68 0.55
N LYS A 178 -14.43 11.38 -0.60
CA LYS A 178 -12.99 11.09 -0.71
C LYS A 178 -12.14 12.32 -0.32
N PRO A 179 -11.11 12.19 0.53
CA PRO A 179 -10.17 13.27 0.80
C PRO A 179 -9.28 13.53 -0.42
N CYS A 180 -9.11 14.81 -0.75
CA CYS A 180 -8.31 15.26 -1.89
C CYS A 180 -6.82 15.31 -1.51
N PHE A 181 -6.00 14.41 -2.05
CA PHE A 181 -4.54 14.46 -1.94
C PHE A 181 -3.93 15.07 -3.22
N ARG A 182 -3.85 16.40 -3.30
CA ARG A 182 -2.97 17.08 -4.27
C ARG A 182 -1.80 17.74 -3.55
N ARG A 183 -0.60 17.61 -4.12
CA ARG A 183 0.63 18.29 -3.68
C ARG A 183 0.37 19.78 -3.50
N CYS A 184 0.66 20.32 -2.32
CA CYS A 184 0.92 21.74 -2.17
C CYS A 184 2.38 21.97 -2.52
N SER A 185 2.65 22.35 -3.77
CA SER A 185 3.93 22.91 -4.18
C SER A 185 3.89 24.42 -3.96
N SER A 186 4.11 24.84 -2.72
CA SER A 186 4.46 26.24 -2.43
C SER A 186 5.32 26.28 -1.16
N SER A 187 6.51 26.82 -1.37
CA SER A 187 7.52 27.25 -0.40
C SER A 187 6.97 27.87 0.89
N GLY A 188 7.53 27.48 2.03
CA GLY A 188 7.42 28.23 3.28
C GLY A 188 7.36 27.34 4.52
N PHE A 189 8.43 27.35 5.31
CA PHE A 189 8.48 26.91 6.71
C PHE A 189 7.22 27.32 7.49
N VAL A 190 6.60 26.41 8.27
CA VAL A 190 6.26 26.62 9.70
C VAL A 190 6.13 25.26 10.41
N SER A 191 6.73 25.20 11.59
CA SER A 191 6.68 24.12 12.57
C SER A 191 5.28 23.88 13.20
N SER A 192 5.12 22.70 13.78
CA SER A 192 4.15 22.31 14.82
C SER A 192 2.68 22.08 14.39
N ARG A 193 2.18 20.91 14.82
CA ARG A 193 0.80 20.52 15.07
C ARG A 193 -0.25 21.57 14.66
N ARG A 194 -0.89 21.36 13.51
CA ARG A 194 -2.23 21.88 13.26
C ARG A 194 -2.97 20.98 12.28
N VAL A 195 -4.14 20.52 12.72
CA VAL A 195 -5.18 19.96 11.86
C VAL A 195 -5.40 20.96 10.72
N VAL A 196 -5.24 20.50 9.47
CA VAL A 196 -5.53 21.34 8.30
C VAL A 196 -7.04 21.58 8.28
N ASP A 197 -7.44 22.79 8.65
CA ASP A 197 -8.80 23.29 8.51
C ASP A 197 -9.20 23.29 7.03
N GLN A 198 -10.07 22.35 6.66
CA GLN A 198 -10.53 22.14 5.30
C GLN A 198 -11.40 23.30 4.77
N SER A 199 -11.80 24.27 5.62
CA SER A 199 -12.60 25.42 5.21
C SER A 199 -11.85 26.44 4.34
N ARG A 200 -10.50 26.38 4.30
CA ARG A 200 -9.65 27.32 3.56
C ARG A 200 -9.16 26.82 2.20
N CYS A 201 -9.46 25.58 1.81
CA CYS A 201 -9.08 25.09 0.48
C CYS A 201 -10.06 25.62 -0.58
N GLN A 202 -9.62 26.60 -1.38
CA GLN A 202 -10.43 27.24 -2.44
C GLN A 202 -10.96 26.26 -3.52
N VAL A 203 -10.36 25.06 -3.64
CA VAL A 203 -10.80 24.01 -4.58
C VAL A 203 -12.00 23.21 -4.05
N CYS A 204 -12.19 23.14 -2.72
CA CYS A 204 -13.31 22.41 -2.12
C CYS A 204 -14.67 23.12 -2.29
N LYS A 205 -14.68 24.41 -2.65
CA LYS A 205 -15.92 25.19 -2.81
C LYS A 205 -16.69 24.90 -4.10
N THR A 206 -16.08 24.24 -5.08
CA THR A 206 -16.72 24.07 -6.41
C THR A 206 -17.39 22.71 -6.62
N ASN A 207 -17.30 21.77 -5.68
CA ASN A 207 -17.89 20.42 -5.83
C ASN A 207 -18.97 20.05 -4.80
N SER A 208 -19.37 20.97 -3.93
CA SER A 208 -20.58 20.78 -3.10
C SER A 208 -21.82 21.10 -3.94
N LYS A 209 -22.42 20.09 -4.58
CA LYS A 209 -23.84 20.19 -4.96
C LYS A 209 -24.66 20.24 -3.65
N PRO A 210 -25.62 21.16 -3.51
CA PRO A 210 -26.49 21.18 -2.33
C PRO A 210 -27.34 19.91 -2.31
N HIS A 211 -27.40 19.28 -1.14
CA HIS A 211 -28.37 18.22 -0.84
C HIS A 211 -29.79 18.80 -0.99
N SER A 212 -30.62 18.20 -1.82
CA SER A 212 -32.06 18.43 -1.84
C SER A 212 -32.68 17.84 -0.56
N GLU A 213 -33.39 18.66 0.20
CA GLU A 213 -34.19 18.24 1.36
C GLU A 213 -35.29 17.24 0.96
N PRO A 214 -35.70 16.31 1.85
CA PRO A 214 -36.82 15.42 1.56
C PRO A 214 -38.15 16.18 1.61
N GLU A 215 -38.92 16.10 0.52
CA GLU A 215 -40.31 16.56 0.47
C GLU A 215 -41.13 15.90 1.58
N LYS A 216 -41.74 16.73 2.42
CA LYS A 216 -42.71 16.29 3.42
C LYS A 216 -44.00 15.91 2.68
N PHE A 217 -44.40 14.65 2.80
CA PHE A 217 -45.77 14.24 2.51
C PHE A 217 -46.72 15.01 3.44
N ALA A 218 -47.62 15.79 2.84
CA ALA A 218 -48.81 16.32 3.50
C ALA A 218 -50.03 15.48 3.05
N ASN A 219 -50.88 15.19 4.03
CA ASN A 219 -52.09 14.35 3.99
C ASN A 219 -53.02 14.58 2.80
#